data_AF-A0A2I2G0B6-F1
#
_entry.id   AF-A0A2I2G0B6-F1
#
_cell.length_a   1.000
_cell.length_b   1.000
_cell.length_c   1.000
_cell.angle_alpha   90.00
_cell.angle_beta   90.00
_cell.angle_gamma   90.00
#
_symmetry.space_group_name_H-M   'P 1'
#
loop_
_entity.id
_entity.type
_entity.pdbx_description
1 polymer ?
#
loop_
_entity_poly.entity_id
_entity_poly.type
_entity_poly.pdbx_seq_one_letter_code
_entity_poly.pdbx_strand_id
1 'polypeptide(L)'
;RKKTPVYIEDISPFNETILVTQQKRFDLGFQRIQMCLLNILGLFTLHRKSALLALQFKHLQISVQKDPRGGPPIPLIELGTDATKRYLGLTKL
;
A
#
# COMPACT_ATOMS: atom_id res chain seq x y z
N ARG A 1 23.91 -4.68 10.09
CA ARG A 1 23.57 -5.08 8.70
C ARG A 1 23.04 -3.85 7.97
N LYS A 2 23.64 -3.45 6.84
CA LYS A 2 23.11 -2.35 6.02
C LYS A 2 21.75 -2.80 5.47
N LYS A 3 20.69 -2.01 5.70
CA LYS A 3 19.38 -2.30 5.13
C LYS A 3 19.39 -1.78 3.69
N THR A 4 19.17 -2.67 2.73
CA THR A 4 18.94 -2.27 1.34
C THR A 4 17.59 -1.54 1.29
N PRO A 5 17.52 -0.31 0.75
CA PRO A 5 16.26 0.38 0.56
C PRO A 5 15.40 -0.35 -0.47
N VAL A 6 14.08 -0.26 -0.31
CA VAL A 6 13.09 -0.74 -1.27
C VAL A 6 12.44 0.50 -1.88
N TYR A 7 12.42 0.59 -3.20
CA TYR A 7 11.84 1.71 -3.94
C TYR A 7 10.47 1.37 -4.52
N ILE A 8 9.75 2.37 -5.04
CA ILE A 8 8.42 2.17 -5.61
C ILE A 8 8.48 1.28 -6.86
N GLU A 9 9.58 1.39 -7.61
CA GLU A 9 9.90 0.60 -8.79
C GLU A 9 10.07 -0.89 -8.46
N ASP A 10 10.46 -1.23 -7.23
CA ASP A 10 10.58 -2.62 -6.77
C ASP A 10 9.21 -3.22 -6.38
N ILE A 11 8.28 -2.38 -5.92
CA ILE A 11 6.97 -2.84 -5.42
C ILE A 11 6.03 -3.20 -6.57
N SER A 12 6.08 -2.48 -7.69
CA SER A 12 5.23 -2.75 -8.85
C SER A 12 5.37 -4.19 -9.39
N PRO A 13 6.57 -4.66 -9.79
CA PRO A 13 6.76 -6.03 -10.28
C PRO A 13 6.51 -7.07 -9.19
N PHE A 14 6.74 -6.73 -7.92
CA PHE A 14 6.44 -7.63 -6.80
C PHE A 14 4.94 -7.85 -6.61
N ASN A 15 4.14 -6.78 -6.70
CA ASN A 15 2.68 -6.86 -6.62
C ASN A 15 2.09 -7.55 -7.84
N GLU A 16 2.60 -7.28 -9.04
CA GLU A 16 2.21 -8.00 -10.25
C GLU A 16 2.46 -9.51 -10.09
N THR A 17 3.63 -9.88 -9.57
CA THR A 17 3.95 -11.28 -9.25
C THR A 17 2.93 -11.87 -8.28
N ILE A 18 2.54 -11.16 -7.21
CA ILE A 18 1.51 -11.63 -6.25
C ILE A 18 0.15 -11.85 -6.92
N LEU A 19 -0.22 -11.01 -7.89
CA LEU A 19 -1.51 -11.11 -8.58
C LEU A 19 -1.52 -12.22 -9.63
N VAL A 20 -0.43 -12.40 -10.37
CA VAL A 20 -0.37 -13.29 -11.55
C VAL A 20 0.09 -14.70 -11.19
N THR A 21 1.05 -14.87 -10.28
CA THR A 21 1.65 -16.20 -10.06
C THR A 21 0.79 -17.08 -9.15
N GLN A 22 0.62 -18.35 -9.52
CA GLN A 22 0.07 -19.37 -8.62
C GLN A 22 1.13 -20.07 -7.76
N GLN A 23 2.41 -19.75 -7.96
CA GLN A 23 3.52 -20.39 -7.24
C GLN A 23 3.58 -19.99 -5.76
N LYS A 24 3.10 -18.78 -5.42
CA LYS A 24 2.92 -18.39 -4.01
C LYS A 24 1.58 -18.95 -3.51
N ARG A 25 1.63 -19.71 -2.41
CA ARG A 25 0.45 -20.23 -1.73
C ARG A 25 -0.30 -19.10 -1.05
N PHE A 26 -1.30 -18.56 -1.73
CA PHE A 26 -2.43 -17.88 -1.12
C PHE A 26 -3.61 -18.82 -1.24
N ASP A 27 -4.25 -19.13 -0.12
CA ASP A 27 -5.42 -20.01 -0.09
C ASP A 27 -6.62 -19.34 -0.77
N LEU A 28 -6.70 -18.00 -0.70
CA LEU A 28 -7.84 -17.22 -1.19
C LEU A 28 -7.39 -15.97 -1.96
N GLY A 29 -8.17 -15.61 -2.98
CA GLY A 29 -7.89 -14.42 -3.81
C GLY A 29 -7.82 -13.12 -3.03
N PHE A 30 -8.63 -12.97 -1.97
CA PHE A 30 -8.60 -11.77 -1.13
C PHE A 30 -7.26 -11.59 -0.40
N GLN A 31 -6.56 -12.68 -0.07
CA GLN A 31 -5.27 -12.59 0.62
C GLN A 31 -4.21 -11.94 -0.28
N ARG A 32 -4.31 -12.16 -1.61
CA ARG A 32 -3.43 -11.50 -2.60
C ARG A 32 -3.64 -10.00 -2.60
N ILE A 33 -4.90 -9.58 -2.66
CA ILE A 33 -5.29 -8.15 -2.62
C ILE A 33 -4.81 -7.50 -1.32
N GLN A 34 -5.02 -8.17 -0.17
CA GLN A 34 -4.53 -7.70 1.13
C GLN A 34 -3.00 -7.56 1.15
N MET A 35 -2.27 -8.51 0.56
CA MET A 35 -0.81 -8.46 0.53
C MET A 35 -0.31 -7.31 -0.35
N CYS A 36 -0.92 -7.09 -1.52
CA CYS A 36 -0.60 -5.94 -2.38
C CYS A 36 -0.84 -4.61 -1.65
N LEU A 37 -1.96 -4.48 -0.95
CA LEU A 37 -2.27 -3.29 -0.15
C LEU A 37 -1.24 -3.08 0.97
N LEU A 38 -0.89 -4.13 1.72
CA LEU A 38 0.12 -4.04 2.77
C LEU A 38 1.52 -3.68 2.25
N ASN A 39 1.91 -4.17 1.08
CA ASN A 39 3.20 -3.80 0.46
C ASN A 39 3.25 -2.31 0.12
N ILE A 40 2.17 -1.78 -0.46
CA ILE A 40 2.07 -0.35 -0.82
C ILE A 40 2.09 0.50 0.45
N LEU A 41 1.26 0.17 1.45
CA LEU A 41 1.22 0.90 2.71
C LEU A 41 2.54 0.80 3.49
N GLY A 42 3.25 -0.33 3.37
CA GLY A 42 4.54 -0.56 4.01
C GLY A 42 5.63 0.40 3.53
N LEU A 43 5.59 0.75 2.24
CA LEU A 43 6.48 1.73 1.64
C LEU A 43 6.29 3.11 2.29
N PHE A 44 5.04 3.55 2.42
CA PHE A 44 4.73 4.86 3.01
C PHE A 44 5.03 4.91 4.52
N THR A 45 4.68 3.86 5.27
CA THR A 45 4.86 3.81 6.74
C THR A 45 6.30 3.55 7.18
N LEU A 46 7.27 3.50 6.26
CA LEU A 46 8.67 3.12 6.52
C LEU A 46 8.80 1.77 7.24
N HIS A 47 7.92 0.81 6.90
CA HIS A 47 7.82 -0.49 7.55
C HIS A 47 7.62 -0.44 9.08
N ARG A 48 7.07 0.64 9.64
CA ARG A 48 6.64 0.68 11.04
C ARG A 48 5.46 -0.27 11.23
N LYS A 49 5.75 -1.51 11.64
CA LYS A 49 4.76 -2.58 11.83
C LYS A 49 3.57 -2.16 12.69
N SER A 50 3.81 -1.41 13.77
CA SER A 50 2.74 -0.89 14.63
C SER A 50 1.81 0.09 13.90
N ALA A 51 2.35 0.92 13.00
CA ALA A 51 1.56 1.86 12.21
C ALA A 51 0.71 1.13 11.16
N LEU A 52 1.26 0.11 10.50
CA LEU A 52 0.53 -0.75 9.56
C LEU A 52 -0.63 -1.48 10.24
N LEU A 53 -0.38 -2.07 11.41
CA LEU A 53 -1.39 -2.82 12.15
C LEU A 53 -2.46 -1.91 12.80
N ALA A 54 -2.14 -0.64 13.05
CA ALA A 54 -3.08 0.34 13.58
C ALA A 54 -3.94 1.01 12.49
N LEU A 55 -3.59 0.83 11.20
CA LEU A 55 -4.38 1.34 10.10
C LEU A 55 -5.75 0.65 10.06
N GLN A 56 -6.79 1.42 9.77
CA GLN A 56 -8.19 0.98 9.76
C GLN A 56 -8.88 1.67 8.59
N PHE A 57 -10.03 1.16 8.17
CA PHE A 57 -10.79 1.74 7.06
C PHE A 57 -11.08 3.24 7.24
N LYS A 58 -11.42 3.69 8.46
CA LYS A 58 -11.64 5.11 8.80
C LYS A 58 -10.44 6.04 8.56
N HIS A 59 -9.25 5.46 8.39
CA HIS A 59 -8.01 6.19 8.11
C HIS A 59 -7.73 6.30 6.60
N LEU A 60 -8.51 5.62 5.76
CA LEU A 60 -8.40 5.63 4.31
C LEU A 60 -9.45 6.55 3.71
N GLN A 61 -9.08 7.26 2.65
CA GLN A 61 -10.00 7.94 1.75
C GLN A 61 -10.01 7.17 0.43
N ILE A 62 -11.19 6.74 0.00
CA ILE A 62 -11.36 6.03 -1.26
C ILE A 62 -12.14 6.95 -2.19
N SER A 63 -11.56 7.24 -3.34
CA SER A 63 -12.18 8.07 -4.37
C SER A 63 -12.03 7.40 -5.73
N VAL A 64 -12.82 7.86 -6.69
CA VAL A 64 -12.71 7.45 -8.09
C VAL A 64 -12.36 8.69 -8.88
N GLN A 65 -11.19 8.70 -9.50
CA GLN A 65 -10.73 9.81 -10.33
C GLN A 65 -11.03 9.56 -11.79
N LYS A 66 -11.27 10.65 -12.53
CA LYS A 66 -11.37 10.59 -13.99
C LYS A 66 -9.98 10.32 -14.56
N ASP A 67 -9.87 9.37 -15.48
CA ASP A 67 -8.62 9.14 -16.20
C ASP A 67 -8.27 10.39 -17.03
N PRO A 68 -7.09 11.00 -16.81
CA PRO A 68 -6.67 12.19 -17.57
C PRO A 68 -6.52 11.95 -19.08
N ARG A 69 -6.44 10.69 -19.51
CA ARG A 69 -6.35 10.26 -20.92
C ARG A 69 -7.69 9.78 -21.48
N GLY A 70 -8.78 9.92 -20.72
CA GLY A 70 -10.13 9.54 -21.15
C GLY A 70 -10.43 8.04 -21.08
N GLY A 71 -9.57 7.25 -20.43
CA GLY A 71 -9.83 5.84 -20.12
C GLY A 71 -10.84 5.62 -18.98
N PRO A 72 -10.98 4.37 -18.52
CA PRO A 72 -11.87 4.03 -17.41
C PRO A 72 -11.52 4.80 -16.13
N PRO A 73 -12.50 5.12 -15.26
CA PRO A 73 -12.22 5.78 -13.99
C PRO A 73 -11.21 5.00 -13.12
N ILE A 74 -10.31 5.73 -12.46
CA ILE A 74 -9.19 5.18 -11.70
C ILE A 74 -9.55 5.19 -10.21
N PRO A 75 -9.68 4.04 -9.54
CA PRO A 75 -9.83 4.00 -8.09
C PRO A 75 -8.57 4.52 -7.41
N LEU A 76 -8.73 5.42 -6.47
CA LEU A 76 -7.66 5.99 -5.68
C LEU A 76 -7.90 5.69 -4.19
N ILE A 77 -6.86 5.22 -3.52
CA ILE A 77 -6.85 4.98 -2.08
C ILE A 77 -5.76 5.86 -1.47
N GLU A 78 -6.18 6.79 -0.62
CA GLU A 78 -5.32 7.75 0.06
C GLU A 78 -5.37 7.57 1.58
N LEU A 79 -4.34 8.03 2.27
CA LEU A 79 -4.37 8.16 3.71
C LEU A 79 -4.97 9.51 4.08
N GLY A 80 -6.00 9.51 4.92
CA GLY A 80 -6.56 10.76 5.44
C GLY A 80 -5.49 11.59 6.16
N THR A 81 -5.63 12.91 6.16
CA THR A 81 -4.64 13.86 6.72
C THR A 81 -4.27 13.54 8.18
N ASP A 82 -5.26 13.24 9.02
CA ASP A 82 -5.05 12.86 10.42
C ASP A 82 -4.26 11.55 10.56
N ALA A 83 -4.56 10.58 9.69
CA ALA A 83 -3.86 9.30 9.64
C ALA A 83 -2.41 9.48 9.18
N THR A 84 -2.18 10.29 8.15
CA THR A 84 -0.85 10.65 7.66
C THR A 84 -0.01 11.27 8.77
N LYS A 85 -0.54 12.25 9.50
CA LYS A 85 0.19 12.85 10.64
C LYS A 85 0.53 11.82 11.72
N ARG A 86 -0.41 10.93 12.05
CA ARG A 86 -0.26 9.93 13.11
C ARG A 86 0.69 8.78 12.75
N TYR A 87 0.61 8.29 11.52
CA TYR A 87 1.28 7.05 11.09
C TYR A 87 2.47 7.27 10.15
N LEU A 88 2.52 8.42 9.47
CA LEU A 88 3.63 8.83 8.59
C LEU A 88 4.45 9.98 9.17
N GLY A 89 3.94 10.70 10.16
CA GLY A 89 4.67 11.76 10.85
C GLY A 89 5.99 11.26 11.46
N LEU A 90 7.04 12.08 11.31
CA LEU A 90 8.27 11.97 12.06
C LEU A 90 7.99 12.41 13.50
N THR A 91 8.02 11.49 14.45
CA THR A 91 8.06 11.84 15.88
C THR A 91 9.46 12.33 16.22
N LYS A 92 9.70 13.63 15.98
CA LYS A 92 10.93 14.40 16.24
C LYS A 92 12.20 13.88 15.53
N LEU A 93 12.82 14.77 14.75
CA LEU A 93 14.20 14.65 14.28
C LEU A 93 15.15 14.86 15.47
#